data_AF-A0A836B6Q5-F1
#
_entry.id   AF-A0A836B6Q5-F1
#
_cell.length_a   1.000
_cell.length_b   1.000
_cell.length_c   1.000
_cell.angle_alpha   90.00
_cell.angle_beta   90.00
_cell.angle_gamma   90.00
#
_symmetry.space_group_name_H-M   'P 1'
#
loop_
_entity.id
_entity.type
_entity.pdbx_description
1 polymer ?
#
loop_
_entity_poly.entity_id
_entity_poly.type
_entity_poly.pdbx_seq_one_letter_code
_entity_poly.pdbx_strand_id
1 'polypeptide(L)'
;MEPARPPQPWPGADIVLEARRRAACYADDWRDGFRARTRILAPATYIFLASLLPALAFGLQLDSDTDGVLGVVQVLAATAITGVVQAVVGGQPLLIVGVAEPVVLIYGFMFQWAGGQEGLGRGRFLGWAAWVCVWTAAMVGGWVGGWVLLLAASGACRWVGAFTRFSGELFGGLIGVLFLQQAVKGLIAQFRLDPNTSHSEGDTAAAADAYVWRLVNGLWSLLLAVGLLLSALVVVRARRWRFLNKSLRGLLADYGAPACVLVWTGISFALSPQADGAAPPGVPRRVSTGDVWGGGGSSTSGWRVAARMGEVPGPYIAAALLPAFVIAVLFYFGEPS
;
A
#
# COMPACT_ATOMS: atom_id res chain seq x y z
N MET A 1 16.18 -32.99 -9.98
CA MET A 1 17.32 -32.53 -10.79
C MET A 1 16.74 -31.76 -11.96
N GLU A 2 16.82 -30.44 -11.91
CA GLU A 2 16.43 -29.56 -13.01
C GLU A 2 17.38 -29.84 -14.20
N PRO A 3 16.89 -30.01 -15.44
CA PRO A 3 17.77 -30.24 -16.58
C PRO A 3 18.69 -29.01 -16.76
N ALA A 4 19.96 -29.28 -17.06
CA ALA A 4 20.97 -28.23 -17.27
C ALA A 4 20.50 -27.26 -18.38
N ARG A 5 20.48 -25.96 -18.07
CA ARG A 5 20.08 -24.92 -19.02
C ARG A 5 21.02 -24.92 -20.23
N PRO A 6 20.50 -24.82 -21.46
CA PRO A 6 21.34 -24.73 -22.65
C PRO A 6 22.24 -23.47 -22.58
N PRO A 7 23.45 -23.51 -23.16
CA PRO A 7 24.36 -22.38 -23.15
C PRO A 7 23.72 -21.16 -23.83
N GLN A 8 23.75 -20.01 -23.14
CA GLN A 8 23.16 -18.77 -23.65
C GLN A 8 24.06 -18.10 -24.69
N PRO A 9 23.50 -17.65 -25.83
CA PRO A 9 24.27 -17.00 -26.87
C PRO A 9 24.61 -15.51 -26.59
N TRP A 10 23.88 -14.85 -25.68
CA TRP A 10 24.01 -13.43 -25.34
C TRP A 10 23.25 -13.08 -24.04
N PRO A 11 23.69 -12.05 -23.28
CA PRO A 11 22.98 -11.58 -22.10
C PRO A 11 21.58 -11.06 -22.46
N GLY A 12 20.53 -11.65 -21.87
CA GLY A 12 19.13 -11.32 -22.16
C GLY A 12 18.38 -12.34 -23.04
N ALA A 13 19.05 -13.41 -23.49
CA ALA A 13 18.40 -14.51 -24.24
C ALA A 13 17.19 -15.10 -23.49
N ASP A 14 17.30 -15.22 -22.17
CA ASP A 14 16.25 -15.77 -21.32
C ASP A 14 14.98 -14.92 -21.35
N ILE A 15 15.11 -13.60 -21.33
CA ILE A 15 13.96 -12.67 -21.35
C ILE A 15 13.18 -12.85 -22.66
N VAL A 16 13.90 -12.97 -23.78
CA VAL A 16 13.28 -13.19 -25.09
C VAL A 16 12.63 -14.58 -25.18
N LEU A 17 13.24 -15.61 -24.59
CA LEU A 17 12.67 -16.96 -24.55
C LEU A 17 11.41 -17.02 -23.67
N GLU A 18 11.44 -16.40 -22.50
CA GLU A 18 10.31 -16.28 -21.57
C GLU A 18 9.16 -15.51 -22.23
N ALA A 19 9.45 -14.39 -22.88
CA ALA A 19 8.46 -13.60 -23.62
C ALA A 19 7.82 -14.41 -24.76
N ARG A 20 8.61 -15.20 -25.50
CA ARG A 20 8.09 -16.08 -26.56
C ARG A 20 7.21 -17.19 -26.00
N ARG A 21 7.60 -17.83 -24.88
CA ARG A 21 6.79 -18.84 -24.20
C ARG A 21 5.47 -18.26 -23.70
N ARG A 22 5.51 -17.07 -23.11
CA ARG A 22 4.31 -16.38 -22.60
C ARG A 22 3.38 -15.95 -23.74
N ALA A 23 3.91 -15.42 -24.83
CA ALA A 23 3.14 -15.02 -25.99
C ALA A 23 2.36 -16.20 -26.61
N ALA A 24 2.93 -17.41 -26.59
CA ALA A 24 2.25 -18.61 -27.10
C ALA A 24 1.00 -18.98 -26.28
N CYS A 25 1.05 -18.82 -24.95
CA CYS A 25 -0.08 -19.16 -24.06
C CYS A 25 -1.09 -18.02 -23.86
N TYR A 26 -0.71 -16.77 -24.20
CA TYR A 26 -1.52 -15.58 -23.90
C TYR A 26 -2.93 -15.64 -24.51
N ALA A 27 -3.06 -16.09 -25.75
CA ALA A 27 -4.36 -16.19 -26.42
C ALA A 27 -5.28 -17.24 -25.76
N ASP A 28 -4.70 -18.31 -25.21
CA ASP A 28 -5.46 -19.37 -24.55
C ASP A 28 -5.91 -18.95 -23.14
N ASP A 29 -5.10 -18.16 -22.41
CA ASP A 29 -5.50 -17.59 -21.11
C ASP A 29 -6.79 -16.76 -21.21
N TRP A 30 -6.94 -15.94 -22.26
CA TRP A 30 -8.18 -15.18 -22.48
C TRP A 30 -9.36 -16.10 -22.80
N ARG A 31 -9.17 -17.11 -23.65
CA ARG A 31 -10.23 -18.07 -24.01
C ARG A 31 -10.71 -18.85 -22.80
N ASP A 32 -9.79 -19.32 -21.97
CA ASP A 32 -10.11 -20.08 -20.77
C ASP A 32 -10.71 -19.21 -19.67
N GLY A 33 -10.26 -17.95 -19.56
CA GLY A 33 -10.90 -16.93 -18.72
C GLY A 33 -12.37 -16.72 -19.08
N PHE A 34 -12.70 -16.58 -20.36
CA PHE A 34 -14.10 -16.43 -20.80
C PHE A 34 -14.94 -17.69 -20.60
N ARG A 35 -14.35 -18.89 -20.71
CA ARG A 35 -15.04 -20.18 -20.45
C ARG A 35 -15.35 -20.39 -18.97
N ALA A 36 -14.45 -19.99 -18.09
CA ALA A 36 -14.60 -20.15 -16.65
C ALA A 36 -15.45 -19.05 -15.98
N ARG A 37 -15.96 -18.06 -16.74
CA ARG A 37 -16.81 -16.91 -16.38
C ARG A 37 -17.24 -16.80 -14.91
N THR A 38 -18.13 -17.67 -14.44
CA THR A 38 -18.69 -17.59 -13.08
C THR A 38 -17.80 -18.18 -11.99
N ARG A 39 -16.91 -19.13 -12.32
CA ARG A 39 -15.98 -19.76 -11.38
C ARG A 39 -14.84 -18.83 -10.96
N ILE A 40 -14.48 -17.86 -11.80
CA ILE A 40 -13.41 -16.89 -11.51
C ILE A 40 -13.89 -15.75 -10.60
N LEU A 41 -15.20 -15.43 -10.61
CA LEU A 41 -15.74 -14.31 -9.83
C LEU A 41 -15.46 -14.43 -8.32
N ALA A 42 -15.58 -15.63 -7.76
CA ALA A 42 -15.34 -15.83 -6.33
C ALA A 42 -13.85 -15.64 -5.97
N PRO A 43 -12.88 -16.33 -6.60
CA PRO A 43 -11.46 -16.04 -6.39
C PRO A 43 -11.07 -14.58 -6.66
N ALA A 44 -11.62 -13.96 -7.71
CA ALA A 44 -11.34 -12.57 -8.06
C ALA A 44 -11.84 -11.60 -6.97
N THR A 45 -13.05 -11.80 -6.46
CA THR A 45 -13.61 -10.97 -5.37
C THR A 45 -12.80 -11.16 -4.08
N TYR A 46 -12.40 -12.39 -3.77
CA TYR A 46 -11.55 -12.68 -2.61
C TYR A 46 -10.20 -11.97 -2.71
N ILE A 47 -9.49 -12.10 -3.84
CA ILE A 47 -8.20 -11.45 -4.06
C ILE A 47 -8.35 -9.93 -4.05
N PHE A 48 -9.39 -9.39 -4.67
CA PHE A 48 -9.68 -7.95 -4.66
C PHE A 48 -9.84 -7.41 -3.23
N LEU A 49 -10.64 -8.07 -2.39
CA LEU A 49 -10.82 -7.64 -1.00
C LEU A 49 -9.56 -7.82 -0.16
N ALA A 50 -8.79 -8.90 -0.42
CA ALA A 50 -7.53 -9.17 0.25
C ALA A 50 -6.44 -8.13 -0.09
N SER A 51 -6.41 -7.60 -1.31
CA SER A 51 -5.46 -6.55 -1.73
C SER A 51 -5.95 -5.14 -1.41
N LEU A 52 -7.26 -4.91 -1.38
CA LEU A 52 -7.86 -3.61 -1.07
C LEU A 52 -7.56 -3.15 0.36
N LEU A 53 -7.68 -4.04 1.35
CA LEU A 53 -7.49 -3.67 2.76
C LEU A 53 -6.07 -3.16 3.07
N PRO A 54 -4.98 -3.84 2.66
CA PRO A 54 -3.63 -3.31 2.79
C PRO A 54 -3.43 -2.00 2.03
N ALA A 55 -3.95 -1.88 0.79
CA ALA A 55 -3.83 -0.66 0.01
C ALA A 55 -4.52 0.54 0.68
N LEU A 56 -5.69 0.33 1.31
CA LEU A 56 -6.37 1.34 2.12
C LEU A 56 -5.55 1.72 3.35
N ALA A 57 -5.06 0.73 4.11
CA ALA A 57 -4.27 0.98 5.31
C ALA A 57 -2.99 1.78 5.00
N PHE A 58 -2.26 1.40 3.95
CA PHE A 58 -1.08 2.12 3.48
C PHE A 58 -1.39 3.49 2.92
N GLY A 59 -2.51 3.64 2.22
CA GLY A 59 -3.01 4.94 1.77
C GLY A 59 -3.27 5.90 2.92
N LEU A 60 -3.86 5.41 4.02
CA LEU A 60 -4.09 6.21 5.23
C LEU A 60 -2.80 6.55 5.96
N GLN A 61 -1.87 5.60 6.00
CA GLN A 61 -0.56 5.84 6.59
C GLN A 61 0.20 6.92 5.80
N LEU A 62 0.21 6.84 4.47
CA LEU A 62 0.80 7.87 3.61
C LEU A 62 0.12 9.23 3.78
N ASP A 63 -1.20 9.25 3.91
CA ASP A 63 -1.96 10.49 4.12
C ASP A 63 -1.50 11.18 5.41
N SER A 64 -1.37 10.42 6.49
CA SER A 64 -0.88 10.92 7.78
C SER A 64 0.60 11.30 7.76
N ASP A 65 1.44 10.54 7.07
CA ASP A 65 2.89 10.77 7.03
C ASP A 65 3.29 11.93 6.09
N THR A 66 2.41 12.29 5.14
CA THR A 66 2.66 13.32 4.11
C THR A 66 1.78 14.55 4.21
N ASP A 67 1.15 14.78 5.38
CA ASP A 67 0.22 15.91 5.62
C ASP A 67 -0.86 16.03 4.53
N GLY A 68 -1.40 14.91 4.04
CA GLY A 68 -2.45 14.87 3.01
C GLY A 68 -1.97 15.12 1.57
N VAL A 69 -0.66 15.13 1.30
CA VAL A 69 -0.12 15.31 -0.05
C VAL A 69 -0.27 14.02 -0.89
N LEU A 70 -0.04 12.86 -0.26
CA LEU A 70 -0.29 11.52 -0.81
C LEU A 70 -1.33 10.80 0.06
N GLY A 71 -2.57 10.76 -0.40
CA GLY A 71 -3.68 10.09 0.26
C GLY A 71 -4.07 8.76 -0.37
N VAL A 72 -5.16 8.20 0.19
CA VAL A 72 -5.71 6.88 -0.13
C VAL A 72 -6.04 6.73 -1.61
N VAL A 73 -6.62 7.75 -2.23
CA VAL A 73 -7.11 7.69 -3.60
C VAL A 73 -5.96 7.51 -4.60
N GLN A 74 -4.83 8.18 -4.39
CA GLN A 74 -3.68 8.04 -5.27
C GLN A 74 -3.05 6.65 -5.15
N VAL A 75 -3.00 6.10 -3.94
CA VAL A 75 -2.50 4.73 -3.71
C VAL A 75 -3.41 3.68 -4.35
N LEU A 76 -4.74 3.83 -4.23
CA LEU A 76 -5.70 2.95 -4.88
C LEU A 76 -5.62 3.06 -6.42
N ALA A 77 -5.55 4.28 -6.95
CA ALA A 77 -5.41 4.51 -8.38
C ALA A 77 -4.10 3.93 -8.92
N ALA A 78 -2.98 4.14 -8.22
CA ALA A 78 -1.68 3.57 -8.57
C ALA A 78 -1.74 2.04 -8.59
N THR A 79 -2.28 1.42 -7.53
CA THR A 79 -2.42 -0.05 -7.43
C THR A 79 -3.32 -0.63 -8.50
N ALA A 80 -4.42 0.07 -8.84
CA ALA A 80 -5.34 -0.36 -9.90
C ALA A 80 -4.67 -0.29 -11.29
N ILE A 81 -3.99 0.82 -11.60
CA ILE A 81 -3.31 1.01 -12.89
C ILE A 81 -2.17 0.01 -13.03
N THR A 82 -1.31 -0.13 -12.01
CA THR A 82 -0.19 -1.09 -12.05
C THR A 82 -0.70 -2.53 -12.12
N GLY A 83 -1.77 -2.87 -11.40
CA GLY A 83 -2.40 -4.19 -11.46
C GLY A 83 -2.95 -4.53 -12.85
N VAL A 84 -3.61 -3.58 -13.52
CA VAL A 84 -4.11 -3.76 -14.90
C VAL A 84 -2.95 -3.91 -15.89
N VAL A 85 -1.94 -3.04 -15.79
CA VAL A 85 -0.75 -3.11 -16.67
C VAL A 85 -0.01 -4.43 -16.47
N GLN A 86 0.18 -4.89 -15.23
CA GLN A 86 0.81 -6.17 -14.92
C GLN A 86 -0.02 -7.36 -15.41
N ALA A 87 -1.35 -7.32 -15.27
CA ALA A 87 -2.21 -8.40 -15.74
C ALA A 87 -2.17 -8.55 -17.28
N VAL A 88 -2.02 -7.44 -18.01
CA VAL A 88 -2.00 -7.42 -19.48
C VAL A 88 -0.61 -7.71 -20.05
N VAL A 89 0.44 -7.12 -19.47
CA VAL A 89 1.81 -7.10 -20.03
C VAL A 89 2.78 -7.99 -19.24
N GLY A 90 2.47 -8.33 -17.99
CA GLY A 90 3.38 -9.04 -17.08
C GLY A 90 3.70 -10.47 -17.50
N GLY A 91 4.92 -10.92 -17.17
CA GLY A 91 5.38 -12.29 -17.40
C GLY A 91 4.65 -13.34 -16.55
N GLN A 92 4.12 -12.95 -15.39
CA GLN A 92 3.42 -13.81 -14.45
C GLN A 92 2.08 -13.16 -14.01
N PRO A 93 0.94 -13.52 -14.63
CA PRO A 93 -0.36 -12.88 -14.35
C PRO A 93 -0.92 -13.23 -12.96
N LEU A 94 -0.42 -14.29 -12.31
CA LEU A 94 -0.78 -14.67 -10.94
C LEU A 94 -0.09 -13.81 -9.88
N LEU A 95 0.88 -12.98 -10.27
CA LEU A 95 1.57 -12.06 -9.36
C LEU A 95 0.64 -10.89 -9.04
N ILE A 96 0.33 -10.74 -7.75
CA ILE A 96 -0.45 -9.60 -7.24
C ILE A 96 0.53 -8.49 -6.88
N VAL A 97 0.56 -7.44 -7.68
CA VAL A 97 1.34 -6.24 -7.40
C VAL A 97 0.53 -5.34 -6.47
N GLY A 98 1.16 -4.89 -5.39
CA GLY A 98 0.58 -3.98 -4.42
C GLY A 98 1.63 -3.09 -3.81
N VAL A 99 1.18 -2.03 -3.14
CA VAL A 99 2.08 -1.19 -2.34
C VAL A 99 2.52 -2.00 -1.12
N ALA A 100 3.82 -1.99 -0.86
CA ALA A 100 4.42 -2.64 0.31
C ALA A 100 4.79 -1.60 1.37
N GLU A 101 4.77 -2.00 2.64
CA GLU A 101 5.09 -1.12 3.78
C GLU A 101 6.47 -0.45 3.68
N PRO A 102 7.55 -1.15 3.28
CA PRO A 102 8.86 -0.49 3.19
C PRO A 102 8.89 0.65 2.18
N VAL A 103 8.09 0.55 1.10
CA VAL A 103 7.92 1.64 0.13
C VAL A 103 7.24 2.84 0.81
N VAL A 104 6.16 2.60 1.55
CA VAL A 104 5.46 3.66 2.32
C VAL A 104 6.42 4.38 3.27
N LEU A 105 7.24 3.62 4.00
CA LEU A 105 8.22 4.19 4.94
C LEU A 105 9.26 5.06 4.23
N ILE A 106 9.76 4.62 3.07
CA ILE A 106 10.68 5.42 2.25
C ILE A 106 10.02 6.72 1.81
N TYR A 107 8.77 6.69 1.36
CA TYR A 107 8.02 7.90 0.98
C TYR A 107 7.81 8.85 2.18
N GLY A 108 7.51 8.33 3.36
CA GLY A 108 7.43 9.13 4.60
C GLY A 108 8.76 9.79 4.96
N PHE A 109 9.87 9.03 4.91
CA PHE A 109 11.21 9.59 5.13
C PHE A 109 11.58 10.65 4.10
N MET A 110 11.29 10.38 2.82
CA MET A 110 11.48 11.30 1.71
C MET A 110 10.72 12.63 1.93
N PHE A 111 9.49 12.55 2.44
CA PHE A 111 8.69 13.75 2.75
C PHE A 111 9.28 14.56 3.91
N GLN A 112 9.68 13.90 5.00
CA GLN A 112 10.34 14.55 6.13
C GLN A 112 11.66 15.21 5.72
N TRP A 113 12.47 14.51 4.93
CA TRP A 113 13.72 15.04 4.40
C TRP A 113 13.47 16.25 3.50
N ALA A 114 12.51 16.17 2.58
CA ALA A 114 12.15 17.29 1.71
C ALA A 114 11.67 18.52 2.49
N GLY A 115 10.97 18.31 3.61
CA GLY A 115 10.51 19.38 4.50
C GLY A 115 11.64 20.07 5.28
N GLY A 116 12.77 19.38 5.52
CA GLY A 116 13.95 19.94 6.19
C GLY A 116 14.92 20.68 5.26
N GLN A 117 14.66 20.70 3.94
CA GLN A 117 15.51 21.34 2.94
C GLN A 117 14.92 22.70 2.52
N GLU A 118 15.69 23.78 2.72
CA GLU A 118 15.27 25.15 2.38
C GLU A 118 14.92 25.34 0.90
N GLY A 119 15.56 24.58 -0.01
CA GLY A 119 15.36 24.70 -1.46
C GLY A 119 14.21 23.90 -2.06
N LEU A 120 13.64 22.92 -1.33
CA LEU A 120 12.59 22.04 -1.84
C LEU A 120 11.24 22.37 -1.20
N GLY A 121 11.20 22.37 0.15
CA GLY A 121 9.99 22.55 0.94
C GLY A 121 8.92 21.47 0.70
N ARG A 122 7.91 21.41 1.57
CA ARG A 122 6.80 20.42 1.46
C ARG A 122 6.00 20.56 0.15
N GLY A 123 5.93 21.76 -0.42
CA GLY A 123 5.15 22.04 -1.64
C GLY A 123 5.70 21.43 -2.94
N ARG A 124 7.01 21.14 -3.03
CA ARG A 124 7.65 20.55 -4.23
C ARG A 124 7.95 19.07 -4.10
N PHE A 125 7.54 18.44 -3.00
CA PHE A 125 7.75 17.01 -2.73
C PHE A 125 7.24 16.12 -3.87
N LEU A 126 6.02 16.36 -4.37
CA LEU A 126 5.43 15.56 -5.46
C LEU A 126 6.27 15.60 -6.75
N GLY A 127 6.82 16.76 -7.09
CA GLY A 127 7.70 16.91 -8.26
C GLY A 127 9.02 16.16 -8.08
N TRP A 128 9.60 16.22 -6.88
CA TRP A 128 10.82 15.48 -6.55
C TRP A 128 10.61 13.96 -6.50
N ALA A 129 9.52 13.49 -5.88
CA ALA A 129 9.15 12.08 -5.87
C ALA A 129 8.96 11.54 -7.30
N ALA A 130 8.44 12.36 -8.22
CA ALA A 130 8.31 11.96 -9.60
C ALA A 130 9.68 11.86 -10.32
N TRP A 131 10.67 12.70 -10.00
CA TRP A 131 12.06 12.51 -10.45
C TRP A 131 12.69 11.23 -9.89
N VAL A 132 12.40 10.86 -8.64
CA VAL A 132 12.80 9.56 -8.08
C VAL A 132 12.24 8.42 -8.93
N CYS A 133 10.95 8.47 -9.29
CA CYS A 133 10.34 7.48 -10.18
C CYS A 133 11.00 7.44 -11.57
N VAL A 134 11.36 8.59 -12.14
CA VAL A 134 12.09 8.66 -13.43
C VAL A 134 13.46 8.00 -13.32
N TRP A 135 14.21 8.26 -12.24
CA TRP A 135 15.49 7.60 -12.02
C TRP A 135 15.35 6.10 -11.78
N THR A 136 14.35 5.66 -11.01
CA THR A 136 14.04 4.24 -10.83
C THR A 136 13.67 3.59 -12.17
N ALA A 137 12.82 4.22 -12.98
CA ALA A 137 12.46 3.74 -14.31
C ALA A 137 13.66 3.76 -15.27
N ALA A 138 14.59 4.70 -15.16
CA ALA A 138 15.83 4.72 -15.94
C ALA A 138 16.80 3.60 -15.52
N MET A 139 16.88 3.30 -14.22
CA MET A 139 17.69 2.19 -13.70
C MET A 139 17.11 0.82 -14.10
N VAL A 140 15.79 0.70 -14.19
CA VAL A 140 15.08 -0.55 -14.52
C VAL A 140 14.88 -0.72 -16.03
N GLY A 141 14.54 0.35 -16.75
CA GLY A 141 13.88 0.29 -18.06
C GLY A 141 14.63 0.81 -19.29
N GLY A 142 15.74 1.57 -19.22
CA GLY A 142 16.32 2.06 -20.47
C GLY A 142 17.66 2.82 -20.47
N TRP A 143 18.54 2.34 -21.36
CA TRP A 143 19.68 2.97 -22.08
C TRP A 143 20.85 3.61 -21.32
N VAL A 144 20.66 4.29 -20.19
CA VAL A 144 21.77 4.80 -19.35
C VAL A 144 22.06 3.84 -18.19
N GLY A 145 21.02 3.14 -17.74
CA GLY A 145 21.07 2.13 -16.69
C GLY A 145 21.09 0.71 -17.23
N GLY A 146 22.11 0.33 -18.02
CA GLY A 146 22.38 -1.07 -18.30
C GLY A 146 22.56 -1.93 -17.04
N TRP A 147 22.53 -1.36 -15.83
CA TRP A 147 22.81 -2.00 -14.54
C TRP A 147 21.91 -3.18 -14.17
N VAL A 148 20.58 -3.14 -14.38
CA VAL A 148 19.73 -4.30 -14.03
C VAL A 148 19.83 -5.40 -15.08
N LEU A 149 19.90 -5.05 -16.37
CA LEU A 149 20.18 -6.00 -17.46
C LEU A 149 21.60 -6.58 -17.36
N LEU A 150 22.59 -5.79 -16.90
CA LEU A 150 23.96 -6.21 -16.60
C LEU A 150 24.04 -7.01 -15.29
N LEU A 151 23.23 -6.72 -14.27
CA LEU A 151 23.09 -7.54 -13.05
C LEU A 151 22.46 -8.90 -13.38
N ALA A 152 21.38 -8.89 -14.15
CA ALA A 152 20.76 -10.11 -14.67
C ALA A 152 21.74 -10.91 -15.53
N ALA A 153 22.51 -10.24 -16.41
CA ALA A 153 23.55 -10.84 -17.25
C ALA A 153 24.78 -11.32 -16.48
N SER A 154 25.19 -10.62 -15.41
CA SER A 154 26.33 -10.98 -14.56
C SER A 154 26.00 -12.07 -13.55
N GLY A 155 24.81 -12.69 -13.66
CA GLY A 155 24.42 -13.82 -12.84
C GLY A 155 23.88 -13.42 -11.47
N ALA A 156 23.31 -12.23 -11.29
CA ALA A 156 22.54 -11.90 -10.09
C ALA A 156 21.37 -12.88 -9.86
N CYS A 157 20.84 -13.50 -10.93
CA CYS A 157 19.91 -14.62 -10.83
C CYS A 157 20.48 -15.85 -10.10
N ARG A 158 21.81 -16.03 -10.04
CA ARG A 158 22.45 -17.08 -9.20
C ARG A 158 22.35 -16.75 -7.71
N TRP A 159 22.26 -15.48 -7.34
CA TRP A 159 22.12 -15.02 -5.96
C TRP A 159 20.67 -15.07 -5.46
N VAL A 160 19.69 -15.01 -6.37
CA VAL A 160 18.28 -15.27 -6.02
C VAL A 160 18.10 -16.71 -5.52
N GLY A 161 18.81 -17.68 -6.10
CA GLY A 161 18.86 -19.05 -5.58
C GLY A 161 19.61 -19.20 -4.25
N ALA A 162 20.39 -18.19 -3.84
CA ALA A 162 21.05 -18.16 -2.53
C ALA A 162 20.15 -17.55 -1.43
N PHE A 163 18.98 -16.99 -1.79
CA PHE A 163 17.97 -16.62 -0.81
C PHE A 163 17.39 -17.89 -0.19
N THR A 164 17.91 -18.21 1.00
CA THR A 164 17.44 -19.35 1.76
C THR A 164 16.03 -19.08 2.28
N ARG A 165 15.28 -20.17 2.50
CA ARG A 165 13.99 -20.14 3.21
C ARG A 165 14.05 -19.33 4.52
N PHE A 166 15.18 -19.38 5.22
CA PHE A 166 15.44 -18.60 6.43
C PHE A 166 15.39 -17.09 6.18
N SER A 167 16.02 -16.60 5.10
CA SER A 167 16.00 -15.18 4.73
C SER A 167 14.58 -14.70 4.40
N GLY A 168 13.82 -15.50 3.66
CA GLY A 168 12.41 -15.22 3.35
C GLY A 168 11.51 -15.18 4.59
N GLU A 169 11.67 -16.15 5.51
CA GLU A 169 10.94 -16.17 6.78
C GLU A 169 11.31 -14.97 7.67
N LEU A 170 12.59 -14.57 7.71
CA LEU A 170 13.05 -13.40 8.45
C LEU A 170 12.49 -12.09 7.86
N PHE A 171 12.49 -11.94 6.53
CA PHE A 171 11.95 -10.77 5.86
C PHE A 171 10.44 -10.64 6.06
N GLY A 172 9.70 -11.75 5.93
CA GLY A 172 8.26 -11.79 6.27
C GLY A 172 8.00 -11.47 7.74
N GLY A 173 8.85 -11.95 8.65
CA GLY A 173 8.80 -11.61 10.08
C GLY A 173 9.05 -10.12 10.34
N LEU A 174 10.03 -9.51 9.68
CA LEU A 174 10.32 -8.08 9.78
C LEU A 174 9.13 -7.24 9.33
N ILE A 175 8.53 -7.57 8.18
CA ILE A 175 7.31 -6.91 7.69
C ILE A 175 6.18 -7.04 8.73
N GLY A 176 6.00 -8.23 9.31
CA GLY A 176 4.99 -8.44 10.36
C GLY A 176 5.21 -7.57 11.60
N VAL A 177 6.45 -7.39 12.04
CA VAL A 177 6.79 -6.52 13.18
C VAL A 177 6.56 -5.05 12.87
N LEU A 178 6.95 -4.60 11.68
CA LEU A 178 6.73 -3.21 11.22
C LEU A 178 5.23 -2.88 11.16
N PHE A 179 4.42 -3.76 10.56
CA PHE A 179 2.97 -3.61 10.55
C PHE A 179 2.36 -3.53 11.95
N LEU A 180 2.82 -4.38 12.88
CA LEU A 180 2.34 -4.34 14.27
C LEU A 180 2.71 -3.01 14.94
N GLN A 181 3.93 -2.51 14.69
CA GLN A 181 4.36 -1.21 15.20
C GLN A 181 3.49 -0.08 14.65
N GLN A 182 3.15 -0.08 13.36
CA GLN A 182 2.28 0.94 12.78
C GLN A 182 0.86 0.87 13.32
N ALA A 183 0.32 -0.33 13.51
CA ALA A 183 -0.98 -0.51 14.15
C ALA A 183 -1.02 0.07 15.58
N VAL A 184 0.03 -0.17 16.37
CA VAL A 184 0.16 0.39 17.72
C VAL A 184 0.30 1.92 17.69
N LYS A 185 1.11 2.48 16.78
CA LYS A 185 1.23 3.93 16.60
C LYS A 185 -0.10 4.56 16.22
N GLY A 186 -0.83 3.95 15.28
CA GLY A 186 -2.15 4.41 14.86
C GLY A 186 -3.16 4.42 16.00
N LEU A 187 -3.12 3.41 16.88
CA LEU A 187 -3.93 3.36 18.08
C LEU A 187 -3.55 4.45 19.10
N ILE A 188 -2.26 4.66 19.35
CA ILE A 188 -1.77 5.73 20.25
C ILE A 188 -2.18 7.12 19.72
N ALA A 189 -2.16 7.33 18.41
CA ALA A 189 -2.57 8.59 17.80
C ALA A 189 -4.04 8.94 18.13
N GLN A 190 -4.93 7.94 18.26
CA GLN A 190 -6.32 8.15 18.67
C GLN A 190 -6.48 8.70 20.09
N PHE A 191 -5.53 8.40 21.00
CA PHE A 191 -5.53 8.96 22.36
C PHE A 191 -4.98 10.40 22.42
N ARG A 192 -4.29 10.86 21.37
CA ARG A 192 -3.68 12.20 21.28
C ARG A 192 -4.49 13.18 20.45
N LEU A 193 -5.63 12.75 19.92
CA LEU A 193 -6.50 13.58 19.09
C LEU A 193 -7.28 14.56 19.97
N ASP A 194 -6.94 15.84 19.82
CA ASP A 194 -7.52 16.95 20.57
C ASP A 194 -8.81 17.43 19.87
N PRO A 195 -9.99 17.31 20.50
CA PRO A 195 -11.25 17.74 19.90
C PRO A 195 -11.37 19.26 19.73
N ASN A 196 -10.51 20.05 20.37
CA ASN A 196 -10.70 21.49 20.60
C ASN A 196 -9.62 22.39 19.96
N THR A 197 -8.82 21.91 18.99
CA THR A 197 -7.76 22.72 18.33
C THR A 197 -8.27 23.92 17.53
N SER A 198 -9.58 24.19 17.53
CA SER A 198 -10.21 25.36 16.88
C SER A 198 -10.90 26.34 17.85
N HIS A 199 -10.90 26.10 19.16
CA HIS A 199 -11.51 27.03 20.13
C HIS A 199 -10.46 27.62 21.09
N SER A 200 -10.47 28.95 21.14
CA SER A 200 -9.51 29.85 21.82
C SER A 200 -9.08 29.42 23.21
N GLU A 201 -7.77 29.58 23.47
CA GLU A 201 -7.11 29.55 24.76
C GLU A 201 -7.86 30.44 25.77
N GLY A 202 -8.40 29.85 26.85
CA GLY A 202 -9.03 30.66 27.91
C GLY A 202 -9.58 29.92 29.12
N ASP A 203 -10.25 28.77 28.94
CA ASP A 203 -11.03 28.17 30.02
C ASP A 203 -10.49 26.84 30.54
N THR A 204 -10.20 26.78 31.85
CA THR A 204 -9.72 25.57 32.56
C THR A 204 -10.74 24.43 32.57
N ALA A 205 -12.04 24.72 32.41
CA ALA A 205 -13.09 23.71 32.21
C ALA A 205 -12.99 23.02 30.84
N ALA A 206 -12.60 23.75 29.78
CA ALA A 206 -12.44 23.19 28.44
C ALA A 206 -11.27 22.18 28.34
N ALA A 207 -10.27 22.31 29.22
CA ALA A 207 -9.15 21.37 29.32
C ALA A 207 -9.57 20.02 29.97
N ALA A 208 -10.45 20.06 30.98
CA ALA A 208 -11.00 18.85 31.59
C ALA A 208 -11.91 18.09 30.61
N ASP A 209 -12.77 18.81 29.89
CA ASP A 209 -13.63 18.22 28.87
C ASP A 209 -12.81 17.65 27.70
N ALA A 210 -11.73 18.33 27.28
CA ALA A 210 -10.81 17.81 26.27
C ALA A 210 -10.15 16.49 26.71
N TYR A 211 -9.74 16.36 27.98
CA TYR A 211 -9.17 15.12 28.50
C TYR A 211 -10.17 13.97 28.49
N VAL A 212 -11.42 14.22 28.92
CA VAL A 212 -12.48 13.21 28.91
C VAL A 212 -12.75 12.72 27.48
N TRP A 213 -12.83 13.63 26.51
CA TRP A 213 -13.04 13.26 25.11
C TRP A 213 -11.88 12.50 24.48
N ARG A 214 -10.62 12.87 24.80
CA ARG A 214 -9.42 12.10 24.38
C ARG A 214 -9.48 10.67 24.90
N LEU A 215 -9.83 10.50 26.18
CA LEU A 215 -9.91 9.19 26.83
C LEU A 215 -11.04 8.34 26.22
N VAL A 216 -12.23 8.94 26.02
CA VAL A 216 -13.38 8.25 25.41
C VAL A 216 -13.07 7.83 23.98
N ASN A 217 -12.50 8.72 23.17
CA ASN A 217 -12.12 8.41 21.78
C ASN A 217 -11.05 7.31 21.72
N GLY A 218 -10.02 7.42 22.55
CA GLY A 218 -8.95 6.42 22.63
C GLY A 218 -9.48 5.05 23.06
N LEU A 219 -10.27 4.99 24.14
CA LEU A 219 -10.84 3.73 24.64
C LEU A 219 -11.84 3.11 23.66
N TRP A 220 -12.63 3.93 22.98
CA TRP A 220 -13.53 3.49 21.91
C TRP A 220 -12.77 2.90 20.72
N SER A 221 -11.71 3.57 20.26
CA SER A 221 -10.85 3.07 19.19
C SER A 221 -10.17 1.75 19.56
N LEU A 222 -9.75 1.60 20.83
CA LEU A 222 -9.18 0.37 21.36
C LEU A 222 -10.19 -0.77 21.35
N LEU A 223 -11.43 -0.51 21.79
CA LEU A 223 -12.50 -1.51 21.79
C LEU A 223 -12.80 -1.99 20.37
N LEU A 224 -12.92 -1.07 19.41
CA LEU A 224 -13.15 -1.41 18.01
C LEU A 224 -11.98 -2.20 17.41
N ALA A 225 -10.73 -1.80 17.69
CA ALA A 225 -9.54 -2.48 17.18
C ALA A 225 -9.40 -3.91 17.73
N VAL A 226 -9.55 -4.09 19.04
CA VAL A 226 -9.49 -5.41 19.68
C VAL A 226 -10.67 -6.28 19.25
N GLY A 227 -11.87 -5.70 19.17
CA GLY A 227 -13.06 -6.38 18.68
C GLY A 227 -12.90 -6.88 17.23
N LEU A 228 -12.39 -6.03 16.35
CA LEU A 228 -12.07 -6.39 14.96
C LEU A 228 -11.02 -7.51 14.91
N LEU A 229 -9.94 -7.39 15.67
CA LEU A 229 -8.87 -8.39 15.70
C LEU A 229 -9.39 -9.76 16.17
N LEU A 230 -10.07 -9.80 17.31
CA LEU A 230 -10.59 -11.05 17.87
C LEU A 230 -11.62 -11.69 16.95
N SER A 231 -12.57 -10.91 16.43
CA SER A 231 -13.57 -11.41 15.49
C SER A 231 -12.94 -11.93 14.20
N ALA A 232 -11.96 -11.23 13.62
CA ALA A 232 -11.23 -11.70 12.44
C ALA A 232 -10.48 -13.01 12.73
N LEU A 233 -9.78 -13.13 13.86
CA LEU A 233 -9.08 -14.36 14.26
C LEU A 233 -10.03 -15.55 14.46
N VAL A 234 -11.23 -15.28 14.98
CA VAL A 234 -12.28 -16.29 15.17
C VAL A 234 -12.85 -16.74 13.82
N VAL A 235 -13.15 -15.80 12.91
CA VAL A 235 -13.73 -16.08 11.59
C VAL A 235 -12.72 -16.75 10.65
N VAL A 236 -11.43 -16.41 10.71
CA VAL A 236 -10.39 -17.14 9.95
C VAL A 236 -10.31 -18.61 10.37
N ARG A 237 -10.63 -18.91 11.64
CA ARG A 237 -10.73 -20.30 12.14
C ARG A 237 -12.08 -20.96 11.80
N ALA A 238 -12.99 -20.28 11.12
CA ALA A 238 -14.31 -20.82 10.77
C ALA A 238 -14.23 -22.14 9.97
N ARG A 239 -13.18 -22.38 9.17
CA ARG A 239 -12.99 -23.67 8.47
C ARG A 239 -12.98 -24.88 9.41
N ARG A 240 -12.58 -24.69 10.67
CA ARG A 240 -12.52 -25.75 11.69
C ARG A 240 -13.83 -25.91 12.47
N TRP A 241 -14.81 -25.04 12.27
CA TRP A 241 -16.09 -25.11 12.96
C TRP A 241 -16.93 -26.30 12.48
N ARG A 242 -17.58 -26.95 13.45
CA ARG A 242 -18.44 -28.14 13.25
C ARG A 242 -19.92 -27.80 13.10
N PHE A 243 -20.33 -26.59 13.49
CA PHE A 243 -21.73 -26.19 13.57
C PHE A 243 -22.27 -25.48 12.32
N LEU A 244 -21.41 -25.14 11.35
CA LEU A 244 -21.79 -24.44 10.12
C LEU A 244 -21.83 -25.36 8.89
N ASN A 245 -22.75 -25.08 7.96
CA ASN A 245 -22.80 -25.74 6.65
C ASN A 245 -21.51 -25.53 5.84
N LYS A 246 -21.12 -26.53 5.03
CA LYS A 246 -19.86 -26.52 4.24
C LYS A 246 -19.69 -25.26 3.38
N SER A 247 -20.75 -24.82 2.71
CA SER A 247 -20.72 -23.63 1.83
C SER A 247 -20.55 -22.33 2.61
N LEU A 248 -21.31 -22.16 3.71
CA LEU A 248 -21.21 -20.97 4.56
C LEU A 248 -19.86 -20.89 5.26
N ARG A 249 -19.30 -22.05 5.63
CA ARG A 249 -17.97 -22.17 6.22
C ARG A 249 -16.85 -21.77 5.26
N GLY A 250 -16.98 -22.14 3.99
CA GLY A 250 -16.08 -21.69 2.93
C GLY A 250 -16.16 -20.17 2.76
N LEU A 251 -17.39 -19.65 2.62
CA LEU A 251 -17.63 -18.21 2.43
C LEU A 251 -17.11 -17.38 3.62
N LEU A 252 -17.38 -17.77 4.86
CA LEU A 252 -16.86 -17.06 6.04
C LEU A 252 -15.34 -17.14 6.12
N ALA A 253 -14.73 -18.25 5.72
CA ALA A 253 -13.29 -18.40 5.80
C ALA A 253 -12.54 -17.64 4.71
N ASP A 254 -13.16 -17.43 3.55
CA ASP A 254 -12.59 -16.66 2.45
C ASP A 254 -12.88 -15.14 2.66
N TYR A 255 -14.12 -14.76 2.96
CA TYR A 255 -14.52 -13.34 3.07
C TYR A 255 -14.56 -12.79 4.50
N GLY A 256 -14.09 -13.56 5.47
CA GLY A 256 -14.25 -13.26 6.89
C GLY A 256 -13.59 -11.98 7.35
N ALA A 257 -12.33 -11.75 6.99
CA ALA A 257 -11.61 -10.55 7.39
C ALA A 257 -12.25 -9.26 6.83
N PRO A 258 -12.57 -9.16 5.51
CA PRO A 258 -13.33 -8.02 4.98
C PRO A 258 -14.72 -7.86 5.60
N ALA A 259 -15.44 -8.96 5.84
CA ALA A 259 -16.77 -8.89 6.46
C ALA A 259 -16.70 -8.35 7.90
N CYS A 260 -15.70 -8.77 8.68
CA CYS A 260 -15.47 -8.21 10.02
C CYS A 260 -15.19 -6.70 9.96
N VAL A 261 -14.40 -6.23 8.99
CA VAL A 261 -14.17 -4.79 8.80
C VAL A 261 -15.47 -4.05 8.56
N LEU A 262 -16.34 -4.56 7.67
CA LEU A 262 -17.65 -3.93 7.40
C LEU A 262 -18.55 -3.91 8.62
N VAL A 263 -18.63 -5.02 9.36
CA VAL A 263 -19.46 -5.13 10.58
C VAL A 263 -18.97 -4.15 11.66
N TRP A 264 -17.67 -4.13 11.96
CA TRP A 264 -17.12 -3.23 12.97
C TRP A 264 -17.15 -1.76 12.55
N THR A 265 -17.02 -1.49 11.25
CA THR A 265 -17.25 -0.16 10.70
C THR A 265 -18.71 0.26 10.89
N GLY A 266 -19.67 -0.63 10.62
CA GLY A 266 -21.10 -0.40 10.86
C GLY A 266 -21.43 -0.14 12.33
N ILE A 267 -20.85 -0.93 13.25
CA ILE A 267 -20.97 -0.71 14.70
C ILE A 267 -20.39 0.66 15.09
N SER A 268 -19.25 1.03 14.52
CA SER A 268 -18.67 2.36 14.70
C SER A 268 -19.55 3.49 14.13
N PHE A 269 -20.36 3.24 13.10
CA PHE A 269 -21.38 4.20 12.64
C PHE A 269 -22.58 4.28 13.60
N ALA A 270 -23.06 3.15 14.11
CA ALA A 270 -24.26 3.08 14.93
C ALA A 270 -24.08 3.56 16.38
N LEU A 271 -22.89 3.36 16.97
CA LEU A 271 -22.62 3.62 18.39
C LEU A 271 -21.72 4.84 18.64
N SER A 272 -21.34 5.57 17.59
CA SER A 272 -20.51 6.76 17.78
C SER A 272 -21.35 7.90 18.40
N PRO A 273 -20.87 8.56 19.48
CA PRO A 273 -21.48 9.78 20.04
C PRO A 273 -21.65 10.93 19.01
N GLN A 274 -21.02 10.76 17.85
CA GLN A 274 -21.03 11.66 16.70
C GLN A 274 -22.28 11.53 15.82
N ALA A 275 -23.03 10.42 15.91
CA ALA A 275 -24.31 10.21 15.22
C ALA A 275 -25.48 10.94 15.90
N ASP A 276 -25.40 11.12 17.22
CA ASP A 276 -26.44 11.78 18.03
C ASP A 276 -26.25 13.31 18.12
N GLY A 277 -25.31 13.89 17.36
CA GLY A 277 -25.05 15.33 17.34
C GLY A 277 -24.33 15.89 18.58
N ALA A 278 -23.89 15.03 19.51
CA ALA A 278 -23.28 15.42 20.79
C ALA A 278 -21.75 15.65 20.73
N ALA A 279 -21.10 15.44 19.58
CA ALA A 279 -19.65 15.58 19.45
C ALA A 279 -19.22 17.01 19.03
N PRO A 280 -18.21 17.61 19.71
CA PRO A 280 -17.66 18.93 19.35
C PRO A 280 -17.11 19.00 17.91
N PRO A 281 -17.16 20.18 17.27
CA PRO A 281 -16.53 20.42 15.96
C PRO A 281 -15.00 20.38 16.11
N GLY A 282 -14.35 19.35 15.57
CA GLY A 282 -12.89 19.20 15.65
C GLY A 282 -12.41 17.76 15.83
N VAL A 283 -13.30 16.84 16.22
CA VAL A 283 -13.00 15.39 16.13
C VAL A 283 -13.06 15.00 14.65
N PRO A 284 -11.96 14.56 14.02
CA PRO A 284 -11.99 14.14 12.62
C PRO A 284 -13.07 13.08 12.43
N ARG A 285 -14.10 13.45 11.67
CA ARG A 285 -15.18 12.55 11.29
C ARG A 285 -14.62 11.60 10.25
N ARG A 286 -13.96 10.55 10.71
CA ARG A 286 -13.57 9.41 9.87
C ARG A 286 -12.58 9.83 8.77
N VAL A 287 -12.20 8.89 7.93
CA VAL A 287 -11.38 9.16 6.74
C VAL A 287 -12.18 10.09 5.82
N SER A 288 -11.97 11.39 5.95
CA SER A 288 -12.51 12.38 5.02
C SER A 288 -11.61 12.40 3.79
N THR A 289 -11.87 11.51 2.83
CA THR A 289 -11.30 11.70 1.50
C THR A 289 -11.95 12.97 0.95
N GLY A 290 -11.16 14.04 0.81
CA GLY A 290 -11.61 15.26 0.15
C GLY A 290 -12.22 14.94 -1.22
N ASP A 291 -13.20 15.75 -1.62
CA ASP A 291 -13.96 15.51 -2.85
C ASP A 291 -13.02 15.51 -4.06
N VAL A 292 -12.73 14.34 -4.61
CA VAL A 292 -11.71 14.16 -5.66
C VAL A 292 -12.08 14.91 -6.94
N TRP A 293 -13.39 15.06 -7.17
CA TRP A 293 -13.97 15.69 -8.36
C TRP A 293 -14.54 17.08 -8.08
N GLY A 294 -14.53 17.53 -6.82
CA GLY A 294 -14.94 18.87 -6.44
C GLY A 294 -13.86 19.88 -6.85
N GLY A 295 -14.25 20.94 -7.55
CA GLY A 295 -13.33 21.98 -8.05
C GLY A 295 -12.63 22.81 -6.96
N GLY A 296 -12.85 22.53 -5.68
CA GLY A 296 -12.33 23.28 -4.54
C GLY A 296 -11.18 22.58 -3.84
N GLY A 297 -9.94 22.97 -4.14
CA GLY A 297 -8.78 22.84 -3.24
C GLY A 297 -8.17 21.43 -3.15
N SER A 298 -6.87 21.33 -3.47
CA SER A 298 -5.98 20.16 -3.31
C SER A 298 -6.07 18.99 -4.32
N SER A 299 -7.24 18.63 -4.87
CA SER A 299 -7.32 17.42 -5.74
C SER A 299 -6.72 17.60 -7.16
N THR A 300 -6.82 18.79 -7.76
CA THR A 300 -6.23 19.08 -9.08
C THR A 300 -4.69 19.22 -9.07
N SER A 301 -4.08 19.19 -7.88
CA SER A 301 -2.62 19.29 -7.70
C SER A 301 -1.88 18.01 -8.14
N GLY A 302 -2.48 16.83 -7.93
CA GLY A 302 -1.84 15.54 -8.25
C GLY A 302 -1.63 15.28 -9.75
N TRP A 303 -2.46 15.87 -10.62
CA TRP A 303 -2.34 15.72 -12.08
C TRP A 303 -1.44 16.78 -12.72
N ARG A 304 -1.11 17.86 -11.98
CA ARG A 304 -0.15 18.90 -12.42
C ARG A 304 1.29 18.60 -12.04
N VAL A 305 1.60 17.38 -11.60
CA VAL A 305 2.95 16.97 -11.19
C VAL A 305 3.97 17.16 -12.31
N ALA A 306 3.59 16.90 -13.58
CA ALA A 306 4.46 17.14 -14.73
C ALA A 306 4.89 18.61 -14.89
N ALA A 307 4.01 19.57 -14.57
CA ALA A 307 4.35 20.99 -14.59
C ALA A 307 5.28 21.36 -13.42
N ARG A 308 5.11 20.72 -12.26
CA ARG A 308 5.92 20.96 -11.05
C ARG A 308 7.29 20.26 -11.06
N MET A 309 7.50 19.28 -11.94
CA MET A 309 8.81 18.66 -12.15
C MET A 309 9.88 19.68 -12.56
N GLY A 310 9.50 20.68 -13.37
CA GLY A 310 10.40 21.74 -13.84
C GLY A 310 10.78 22.77 -12.77
N GLU A 311 10.07 22.81 -11.64
CA GLU A 311 10.32 23.74 -10.54
C GLU A 311 11.32 23.17 -9.50
N VAL A 312 11.77 21.92 -9.67
CA VAL A 312 12.71 21.26 -8.76
C VAL A 312 14.13 21.72 -9.09
N PRO A 313 14.90 22.25 -8.13
CA PRO A 313 16.28 22.66 -8.41
C PRO A 313 17.16 21.46 -8.79
N GLY A 314 18.01 21.64 -9.80
CA GLY A 314 18.94 20.63 -10.31
C GLY A 314 19.70 19.78 -9.28
N PRO A 315 20.25 20.33 -8.17
CA PRO A 315 20.94 19.50 -7.17
C PRO A 315 20.02 18.47 -6.50
N TYR A 316 18.73 18.79 -6.32
CA TYR A 316 17.76 17.86 -5.73
C TYR A 316 17.33 16.78 -6.73
N ILE A 317 17.37 17.08 -8.03
CA ILE A 317 17.16 16.07 -9.08
C ILE A 317 18.28 15.02 -9.05
N ALA A 318 19.53 15.43 -8.83
CA ALA A 318 20.64 14.49 -8.65
C ALA A 318 20.54 13.72 -7.32
N ALA A 319 20.13 14.40 -6.24
CA ALA A 319 19.92 13.76 -4.94
C ALA A 319 18.81 12.69 -4.96
N ALA A 320 17.85 12.79 -5.90
CA ALA A 320 16.80 11.79 -6.13
C ALA A 320 17.33 10.41 -6.55
N LEU A 321 18.58 10.31 -7.01
CA LEU A 321 19.19 9.06 -7.44
C LEU A 321 19.42 8.07 -6.29
N LEU A 322 19.68 8.56 -5.07
CA LEU A 322 19.89 7.73 -3.89
C LEU A 322 18.61 7.00 -3.44
N PRO A 323 17.46 7.68 -3.21
CA PRO A 323 16.22 6.97 -2.92
C PRO A 323 15.76 6.11 -4.10
N ALA A 324 16.03 6.51 -5.35
CA ALA A 324 15.72 5.69 -6.53
C ALA A 324 16.48 4.35 -6.53
N PHE A 325 17.76 4.36 -6.16
CA PHE A 325 18.57 3.15 -6.01
C PHE A 325 18.04 2.24 -4.91
N VAL A 326 17.71 2.79 -3.73
CA VAL A 326 17.15 2.02 -2.62
C VAL A 326 15.84 1.35 -3.01
N ILE A 327 14.95 2.09 -3.68
CA ILE A 327 13.66 1.56 -4.19
C ILE A 327 13.89 0.46 -5.24
N ALA A 328 14.83 0.65 -6.17
CA ALA A 328 15.14 -0.36 -7.18
C ALA A 328 15.66 -1.66 -6.56
N VAL A 329 16.55 -1.56 -5.57
CA VAL A 329 17.07 -2.72 -4.82
C VAL A 329 15.95 -3.39 -4.01
N LEU A 330 15.08 -2.61 -3.38
CA LEU A 330 13.94 -3.13 -2.63
C LEU A 330 12.98 -3.91 -3.54
N PHE A 331 12.65 -3.40 -4.73
CA PHE A 331 11.82 -4.13 -5.68
C PHE A 331 12.47 -5.42 -6.16
N TYR A 332 13.78 -5.40 -6.41
CA TYR A 332 14.53 -6.61 -6.80
C TYR A 332 14.47 -7.72 -5.73
N PHE A 333 14.48 -7.36 -4.44
CA PHE A 333 14.38 -8.34 -3.35
C PHE A 333 12.93 -8.62 -2.89
N GLY A 334 12.00 -7.72 -3.20
CA GLY A 334 10.59 -7.80 -2.80
C GLY A 334 9.75 -8.73 -3.68
N GLU A 335 10.23 -9.06 -4.88
CA GLU A 335 9.61 -10.07 -5.76
C GLU A 335 10.25 -11.44 -5.51
N PRO A 336 9.65 -12.32 -4.69
CA PRO A 336 10.09 -13.71 -4.65
C PRO A 336 9.81 -14.34 -6.02
N SER A 337 10.86 -14.92 -6.63
CA SER A 337 10.77 -15.70 -7.87
C SER A 337 9.88 -16.93 -7.73
#